data_AF-A0A5J6QFI4-F1
#
_entry.id   AF-A0A5J6QFI4-F1
#
_cell.length_a   1.000
_cell.length_b   1.000
_cell.length_c   1.000
_cell.angle_alpha   90.00
_cell.angle_beta   90.00
_cell.angle_gamma   90.00
#
_symmetry.space_group_name_H-M   'P 1'
#
loop_
_entity.id
_entity.type
_entity.pdbx_description
1 polymer ?
#
loop_
_entity_poly.entity_id
_entity_poly.type
_entity_poly.pdbx_seq_one_letter_code
_entity_poly.pdbx_strand_id
1 'polypeptide(L)'
;MSSSFQNSGFRQSGITMIEVLVTLLVFTIGLLGLAGLQLKALQGTNDGVQRAHATWLLQDFADRIYANGNATIADYSGAAPNCSALPNPACADFYNAATGAKVNGSSCTAAQMASFDRWEAVCRYRDTATYQANNTAKLIRSNSRDFINIQALNIAARDSNGDTVNDSLDLTLSWRGKGGQNAANSDGDNQSAQMTIRK
;
A
#
# COMPACT_ATOMS: atom_id res chain seq x y z
N MET A 1 40.60 -13.81 -79.81
CA MET A 1 39.46 -13.96 -78.88
C MET A 1 39.89 -13.42 -77.53
N SER A 2 39.47 -12.20 -77.17
CA SER A 2 39.65 -11.68 -75.82
C SER A 2 38.48 -10.73 -75.55
N SER A 3 37.43 -11.27 -74.96
CA SER A 3 36.21 -10.55 -74.57
C SER A 3 36.45 -9.79 -73.28
N SER A 4 36.47 -8.46 -73.38
CA SER A 4 36.50 -7.52 -72.26
C SER A 4 35.15 -7.50 -71.53
N PHE A 5 35.12 -7.95 -70.27
CA PHE A 5 33.99 -7.74 -69.37
C PHE A 5 33.97 -6.28 -68.91
N GLN A 6 32.98 -5.51 -69.35
CA GLN A 6 32.72 -4.16 -68.83
C GLN A 6 31.92 -4.27 -67.53
N ASN A 7 32.55 -3.90 -66.42
CA ASN A 7 31.93 -3.82 -65.10
C ASN A 7 31.13 -2.50 -65.00
N SER A 8 29.81 -2.58 -65.03
CA SER A 8 28.91 -1.45 -64.81
C SER A 8 28.84 -1.11 -63.33
N GLY A 9 29.78 -0.27 -62.87
CA GLY A 9 29.75 0.33 -61.54
C GLY A 9 28.52 1.24 -61.38
N PHE A 10 27.53 0.78 -60.63
CA PHE A 10 26.45 1.64 -60.17
C PHE A 10 27.04 2.76 -59.31
N ARG A 11 26.83 4.02 -59.72
CA ARG A 11 27.25 5.19 -58.96
C ARG A 11 26.44 5.24 -57.66
N GLN A 12 27.10 5.10 -56.53
CA GLN A 12 26.52 5.29 -55.20
C GLN A 12 26.10 6.76 -55.06
N SER A 13 24.82 7.04 -55.28
CA SER A 13 24.24 8.38 -55.07
C SER A 13 24.15 8.64 -53.57
N GLY A 14 24.71 9.76 -53.11
CA GLY A 14 24.90 10.12 -51.70
C GLY A 14 23.62 10.47 -50.95
N ILE A 15 22.72 9.50 -50.78
CA ILE A 15 21.48 9.60 -49.97
C ILE A 15 21.66 8.89 -48.60
N THR A 16 22.83 8.27 -48.35
CA THR A 16 23.08 7.44 -47.15
C THR A 16 23.03 8.23 -45.82
N MET A 17 23.48 9.49 -45.80
CA MET A 17 23.49 10.29 -44.56
C MET A 17 22.09 10.78 -44.17
N ILE A 18 21.25 11.16 -45.14
CA ILE A 18 19.87 11.59 -44.85
C ILE A 18 19.00 10.39 -44.46
N GLU A 19 19.24 9.22 -45.04
CA GLU A 19 18.56 7.98 -44.67
C GLU A 19 18.84 7.57 -43.22
N VAL A 20 20.10 7.63 -42.77
CA VAL A 20 20.47 7.37 -41.37
C VAL A 20 19.88 8.42 -40.42
N LEU A 21 19.81 9.69 -40.82
CA LEU A 21 19.22 10.74 -39.99
C LEU A 21 17.70 10.55 -39.82
N VAL A 22 17.01 10.17 -40.89
CA VAL A 22 15.58 9.84 -40.86
C VAL A 22 15.33 8.56 -40.04
N THR A 23 16.18 7.53 -40.15
CA THR A 23 16.02 6.31 -39.33
C THR A 23 16.20 6.60 -37.84
N LEU A 24 17.19 7.42 -37.47
CA LEU A 24 17.37 7.85 -36.07
C LEU A 24 16.21 8.71 -35.58
N LEU A 25 15.64 9.57 -36.43
CA LEU A 25 14.46 10.38 -36.09
C LEU A 25 13.25 9.48 -35.78
N VAL A 26 12.94 8.55 -36.67
CA VAL A 26 11.81 7.61 -36.47
C VAL A 26 12.06 6.71 -35.26
N PHE A 27 13.30 6.24 -35.08
CA PHE A 27 13.69 5.40 -33.95
C PHE A 27 13.54 6.13 -32.61
N THR A 28 13.99 7.38 -32.52
CA THR A 28 13.88 8.17 -31.29
C THR A 28 12.41 8.45 -30.93
N ILE A 29 11.56 8.79 -31.91
CA ILE A 29 10.11 8.95 -31.69
C ILE A 29 9.47 7.64 -31.19
N GLY A 30 9.84 6.50 -31.79
CA GLY A 30 9.39 5.18 -31.34
C GLY A 30 9.82 4.86 -29.90
N LEU A 31 11.06 5.18 -29.54
CA LEU A 31 11.59 4.97 -28.19
C LEU A 31 10.89 5.85 -27.14
N LEU A 32 10.60 7.12 -27.48
CA LEU A 32 9.82 8.01 -26.60
C LEU A 32 8.41 7.47 -26.35
N GLY A 33 7.76 6.93 -27.39
CA GLY A 33 6.47 6.26 -27.26
C GLY A 33 6.51 5.06 -26.29
N LEU A 34 7.53 4.21 -26.43
CA LEU A 34 7.75 3.07 -25.53
C LEU A 34 8.03 3.50 -24.08
N ALA A 35 8.83 4.55 -23.88
CA ALA A 35 9.09 5.09 -22.55
C ALA A 35 7.81 5.61 -21.88
N GLY A 36 6.92 6.27 -22.64
CA GLY A 36 5.60 6.68 -22.16
C GLY A 36 4.73 5.51 -21.70
N LEU A 37 4.70 4.43 -22.48
CA LEU A 37 3.99 3.20 -22.10
C LEU A 37 4.60 2.54 -20.86
N GLN A 38 5.93 2.51 -20.73
CA GLN A 38 6.62 1.96 -19.56
C GLN A 38 6.26 2.75 -18.29
N LEU A 39 6.20 4.07 -18.35
CA LEU A 39 5.77 4.90 -17.22
C LEU A 39 4.31 4.62 -16.82
N LYS A 40 3.42 4.42 -17.79
CA LYS A 40 2.02 4.04 -17.53
C LYS A 40 1.90 2.65 -16.92
N ALA A 41 2.67 1.68 -17.41
CA ALA A 41 2.72 0.35 -16.83
C ALA A 41 3.19 0.40 -15.36
N LEU A 42 4.25 1.17 -15.07
CA LEU A 42 4.74 1.35 -13.70
C LEU A 42 3.70 1.99 -12.77
N GLN A 43 2.90 2.95 -13.27
CA GLN A 43 1.80 3.52 -12.49
C GLN A 43 0.77 2.45 -12.12
N GLY A 44 0.33 1.65 -13.09
CA GLY A 44 -0.62 0.54 -12.86
C GLY A 44 -0.08 -0.52 -11.90
N THR A 45 1.21 -0.89 -11.99
CA THR A 45 1.84 -1.83 -11.05
C THR A 45 1.83 -1.28 -9.63
N ASN A 46 2.15 0.00 -9.44
CA ASN A 46 2.14 0.61 -8.10
C ASN A 46 0.74 0.61 -7.47
N ASP A 47 -0.30 0.92 -8.23
CA ASP A 47 -1.68 0.88 -7.73
C ASP A 47 -2.10 -0.55 -7.35
N GLY A 48 -1.70 -1.56 -8.15
CA GLY A 48 -1.91 -2.97 -7.83
C GLY A 48 -1.23 -3.41 -6.53
N VAL A 49 0.01 -2.97 -6.29
CA VAL A 49 0.75 -3.25 -5.05
C VAL A 49 0.06 -2.62 -3.83
N GLN A 50 -0.43 -1.38 -3.93
CA GLN A 50 -1.17 -0.75 -2.82
C GLN A 50 -2.44 -1.53 -2.48
N ARG A 51 -3.18 -2.00 -3.49
CA ARG A 51 -4.36 -2.86 -3.29
C ARG A 51 -4.01 -4.19 -2.63
N ALA A 52 -2.91 -4.82 -3.05
CA ALA A 52 -2.45 -6.06 -2.42
C ALA A 52 -2.08 -5.86 -0.94
N HIS A 53 -1.37 -4.77 -0.61
CA HIS A 53 -1.04 -4.43 0.78
C HIS A 53 -2.29 -4.12 1.61
N ALA A 54 -3.29 -3.46 1.01
CA ALA A 54 -4.58 -3.18 1.65
C ALA A 54 -5.32 -4.46 2.04
N THR A 55 -5.45 -5.40 1.09
CA THR A 55 -6.07 -6.71 1.35
C THR A 55 -5.28 -7.51 2.38
N TRP A 56 -3.95 -7.50 2.30
CA TRP A 56 -3.10 -8.19 3.26
C TRP A 56 -3.30 -7.67 4.70
N LEU A 57 -3.43 -6.36 4.88
CA LEU A 57 -3.73 -5.80 6.19
C LEU A 57 -5.11 -6.18 6.70
N LEU A 58 -6.14 -6.16 5.83
CA LEU A 58 -7.48 -6.60 6.24
C LEU A 58 -7.46 -8.06 6.72
N GLN A 59 -6.70 -8.91 6.03
CA GLN A 59 -6.50 -10.30 6.43
C GLN A 59 -5.75 -10.41 7.76
N ASP A 60 -4.63 -9.69 7.95
CA ASP A 60 -3.89 -9.65 9.22
C ASP A 60 -4.80 -9.22 10.38
N PHE A 61 -5.65 -8.21 10.16
CA PHE A 61 -6.61 -7.79 11.18
C PHE A 61 -7.71 -8.82 11.44
N ALA A 62 -8.21 -9.49 10.40
CA ALA A 62 -9.17 -10.58 10.54
C ALA A 62 -8.58 -11.75 11.35
N ASP A 63 -7.34 -12.14 11.05
CA ASP A 63 -6.64 -13.22 11.73
C ASP A 63 -6.46 -12.90 13.23
N ARG A 64 -6.19 -11.63 13.58
CA ARG A 64 -6.12 -11.17 14.99
C ARG A 64 -7.47 -11.27 15.70
N ILE A 65 -8.56 -10.90 15.03
CA ILE A 65 -9.92 -11.05 15.58
C ILE A 65 -10.24 -12.52 15.86
N TYR A 66 -9.88 -13.41 14.94
CA TYR A 66 -10.06 -14.85 15.11
C TYR A 66 -9.15 -15.44 16.21
N ALA A 67 -7.92 -14.96 16.32
CA ALA A 67 -6.99 -15.39 17.36
C ALA A 67 -7.48 -15.00 18.77
N ASN A 68 -8.15 -13.86 18.90
CA ASN A 68 -8.78 -13.43 20.15
C ASN A 68 -10.15 -14.09 20.35
N GLY A 69 -10.15 -15.40 20.58
CA GLY A 69 -11.36 -16.23 20.71
C GLY A 69 -12.34 -15.75 21.78
N ASN A 70 -11.85 -15.13 22.86
CA ASN A 70 -12.68 -14.69 23.98
C ASN A 70 -13.28 -13.29 23.82
N ALA A 71 -12.88 -12.51 22.82
CA ALA A 71 -13.43 -11.17 22.57
C ALA A 71 -14.76 -11.25 21.81
N THR A 72 -15.63 -10.27 22.03
CA THR A 72 -16.87 -10.11 21.28
C THR A 72 -16.66 -9.21 20.06
N ILE A 73 -17.58 -9.24 19.09
CA ILE A 73 -17.56 -8.28 17.97
C ILE A 73 -17.67 -6.83 18.48
N ALA A 74 -18.40 -6.62 19.59
CA ALA A 74 -18.54 -5.32 20.24
C ALA A 74 -17.18 -4.74 20.68
N ASP A 75 -16.25 -5.58 21.14
CA ASP A 75 -14.92 -5.15 21.58
C ASP A 75 -14.08 -4.60 20.41
N TYR A 76 -14.38 -5.04 19.18
CA TYR A 76 -13.73 -4.58 17.95
C TYR A 76 -14.42 -3.38 17.29
N SER A 77 -15.71 -3.15 17.58
CA SER A 77 -16.48 -2.01 17.09
C SER A 77 -16.40 -0.82 18.05
N GLY A 78 -15.49 0.12 17.76
CA GLY A 78 -15.34 1.33 18.58
C GLY A 78 -14.87 2.54 17.77
N ALA A 79 -14.74 3.68 18.44
CA ALA A 79 -14.16 4.88 17.85
C ALA A 79 -12.71 4.65 17.38
N ALA A 80 -12.27 5.39 16.37
CA ALA A 80 -10.91 5.29 15.84
C ALA A 80 -9.87 5.44 16.98
N PRO A 81 -8.84 4.58 17.02
CA PRO A 81 -7.84 4.60 18.08
C PRO A 81 -7.01 5.90 18.03
N ASN A 82 -6.58 6.38 19.21
CA ASN A 82 -5.69 7.53 19.31
C ASN A 82 -4.25 7.12 18.98
N CYS A 83 -3.76 7.48 17.80
CA CYS A 83 -2.40 7.14 17.38
C CYS A 83 -1.29 7.89 18.12
N SER A 84 -1.62 8.96 18.84
CA SER A 84 -0.66 9.73 19.64
C SER A 84 -0.26 9.03 20.95
N ALA A 85 -1.01 8.01 21.38
CA ALA A 85 -0.73 7.28 22.62
C ALA A 85 -0.70 5.77 22.36
N LEU A 86 0.31 5.10 22.90
CA LEU A 86 0.35 3.64 22.91
C LEU A 86 -0.71 3.12 23.90
N PRO A 87 -1.52 2.11 23.54
CA PRO A 87 -2.45 1.49 24.49
C PRO A 87 -1.72 0.93 25.71
N ASN A 88 -2.33 1.09 26.89
CA ASN A 88 -1.85 0.54 28.15
C ASN A 88 -2.96 -0.33 28.76
N PRO A 89 -2.78 -1.66 28.92
CA PRO A 89 -1.57 -2.43 28.63
C PRO A 89 -1.27 -2.61 27.14
N ALA A 90 0.01 -2.72 26.77
CA ALA A 90 0.44 -3.19 25.46
C ALA A 90 0.39 -4.73 25.44
N CYS A 91 -0.42 -5.30 24.56
CA CYS A 91 -0.76 -6.74 24.59
C CYS A 91 0.16 -7.62 23.74
N ALA A 92 1.13 -7.02 23.07
CA ALA A 92 2.16 -7.72 22.30
C ALA A 92 3.54 -7.16 22.62
N ASP A 93 4.55 -8.00 22.41
CA ASP A 93 5.94 -7.56 22.44
C ASP A 93 6.18 -6.54 21.32
N PHE A 94 6.85 -5.44 21.64
CA PHE A 94 7.21 -4.44 20.65
C PHE A 94 8.62 -3.91 20.89
N TYR A 95 9.24 -3.41 19.82
CA TYR A 95 10.53 -2.75 19.92
C TYR A 95 10.34 -1.26 20.17
N ASN A 96 10.81 -0.78 21.32
CA ASN A 96 10.80 0.65 21.63
C ASN A 96 12.05 1.30 21.05
N ALA A 97 11.89 2.01 19.94
CA ALA A 97 13.01 2.66 19.25
C ALA A 97 13.58 3.88 20.00
N ALA A 98 12.85 4.44 20.97
CA ALA A 98 13.34 5.55 21.80
C ALA A 98 14.33 5.04 22.87
N THR A 99 14.07 3.87 23.47
CA THR A 99 14.95 3.24 24.45
C THR A 99 15.92 2.23 23.84
N GLY A 100 15.72 1.85 22.58
CA GLY A 100 16.51 0.85 21.88
C GLY A 100 16.30 -0.59 22.38
N ALA A 101 15.22 -0.83 23.13
CA ALA A 101 14.98 -2.07 23.85
C ALA A 101 13.70 -2.79 23.40
N LYS A 102 13.71 -4.12 23.51
CA LYS A 102 12.49 -4.94 23.43
C LYS A 102 11.66 -4.71 24.69
N VAL A 103 10.38 -4.40 24.51
CA VAL A 103 9.38 -4.33 25.60
C VAL A 103 8.50 -5.56 25.48
N ASN A 104 8.36 -6.31 26.57
CA ASN A 104 7.47 -7.47 26.60
C ASN A 104 6.01 -7.03 26.73
N GLY A 105 5.13 -7.74 26.05
CA GLY A 105 3.68 -7.59 26.17
C GLY A 105 3.22 -7.94 27.58
N SER A 106 2.22 -7.20 28.05
CA SER A 106 1.53 -7.49 29.31
C SER A 106 0.41 -8.49 29.08
N SER A 107 0.01 -9.22 30.13
CA SER A 107 -1.17 -10.07 30.08
C SER A 107 -2.44 -9.20 29.96
N CYS A 108 -3.12 -9.30 28.83
CA CYS A 108 -4.34 -8.54 28.53
C CYS A 108 -5.60 -9.40 28.64
N THR A 109 -6.71 -8.78 29.03
CA THR A 109 -8.04 -9.36 28.83
C THR A 109 -8.41 -9.35 27.35
N ALA A 110 -9.43 -10.12 26.96
CA ALA A 110 -9.89 -10.18 25.58
C ALA A 110 -10.29 -8.80 25.01
N ALA A 111 -10.95 -7.96 25.82
CA ALA A 111 -11.32 -6.60 25.45
C ALA A 111 -10.10 -5.67 25.32
N GLN A 112 -9.10 -5.81 26.21
CA GLN A 112 -7.85 -5.05 26.12
C GLN A 112 -7.06 -5.44 24.86
N MET A 113 -6.98 -6.73 24.56
CA MET A 113 -6.35 -7.23 23.34
C MET A 113 -7.05 -6.69 22.09
N ALA A 114 -8.39 -6.69 22.05
CA ALA A 114 -9.14 -6.10 20.94
C ALA A 114 -8.83 -4.60 20.77
N SER A 115 -8.74 -3.83 21.86
CA SER A 115 -8.37 -2.41 21.80
C SER A 115 -6.95 -2.18 21.25
N PHE A 116 -6.01 -3.09 21.57
CA PHE A 116 -4.64 -3.05 21.10
C PHE A 116 -4.53 -3.45 19.61
N ASP A 117 -5.23 -4.52 19.19
CA ASP A 117 -5.25 -4.96 17.79
C ASP A 117 -5.83 -3.88 16.88
N ARG A 118 -6.90 -3.20 17.32
CA ARG A 118 -7.46 -2.04 16.59
C ARG A 118 -6.43 -0.93 16.46
N TRP A 119 -5.70 -0.62 17.53
CA TRP A 119 -4.65 0.38 17.49
C TRP A 119 -3.53 -0.03 16.52
N GLU A 120 -3.07 -1.27 16.55
CA GLU A 120 -2.00 -1.75 15.66
C GLU A 120 -2.42 -1.79 14.19
N ALA A 121 -3.70 -2.03 13.91
CA ALA A 121 -4.27 -2.04 12.57
C ALA A 121 -4.44 -0.65 11.95
N VAL A 122 -4.45 0.43 12.76
CA VAL A 122 -4.69 1.82 12.33
C VAL A 122 -3.45 2.71 12.50
N CYS A 123 -2.71 2.54 13.58
CA CYS A 123 -1.66 3.46 14.01
C CYS A 123 -0.26 2.92 13.74
N ARG A 124 0.71 3.82 13.66
CA ARG A 124 2.13 3.48 13.59
C ARG A 124 2.80 3.82 14.91
N TYR A 125 3.75 3.01 15.34
CA TYR A 125 4.53 3.26 16.56
C TYR A 125 5.26 4.61 16.53
N ARG A 126 5.67 5.09 15.35
CA ARG A 126 6.32 6.39 15.16
C ARG A 126 5.42 7.61 15.43
N ASP A 127 4.10 7.42 15.41
CA ASP A 127 3.13 8.51 15.57
C ASP A 127 2.80 8.74 17.07
N THR A 128 3.30 7.88 17.96
CA THR A 128 3.10 8.02 19.40
C THR A 128 3.94 9.13 20.01
N ALA A 129 3.41 9.85 21.00
CA ALA A 129 4.09 10.95 21.68
C ALA A 129 5.34 10.50 22.47
N THR A 130 5.41 9.23 22.85
CA THR A 130 6.58 8.59 23.49
C THR A 130 7.73 8.33 22.52
N TYR A 131 7.52 8.51 21.22
CA TYR A 131 8.51 8.26 20.19
C TYR A 131 9.43 9.48 19.99
N GLN A 132 10.62 9.44 20.57
CA GLN A 132 11.67 10.41 20.26
C GLN A 132 12.51 9.89 19.08
N ALA A 133 12.22 10.39 17.88
CA ALA A 133 12.85 9.91 16.66
C ALA A 133 14.35 10.25 16.63
N ASN A 134 15.21 9.25 16.81
CA ASN A 134 16.56 9.29 16.23
C ASN A 134 16.46 8.92 14.73
N ASN A 135 17.49 9.27 13.94
CA ASN A 135 17.47 9.06 12.48
C ASN A 135 17.28 7.58 12.06
N THR A 136 17.67 6.64 12.92
CA THR A 136 17.54 5.19 12.69
C THR A 136 16.12 4.70 12.90
N ALA A 137 15.44 5.20 13.93
CA ALA A 137 14.09 4.82 14.32
C ALA A 137 13.08 5.13 13.19
N LYS A 138 13.23 6.29 12.52
CA LYS A 138 12.35 6.73 11.42
C LYS A 138 12.24 5.73 10.26
N LEU A 139 13.20 4.83 10.10
CA LEU A 139 13.23 3.84 9.03
C LEU A 139 12.63 2.48 9.42
N ILE A 140 12.40 2.23 10.72
CA ILE A 140 11.87 0.96 11.20
C ILE A 140 10.39 0.86 10.82
N ARG A 141 10.03 -0.26 10.19
CA ARG A 141 8.64 -0.68 9.97
C ARG A 141 8.29 -1.69 11.04
N SER A 142 7.42 -1.30 11.96
CA SER A 142 7.13 -2.08 13.18
C SER A 142 5.84 -2.88 13.06
N ASN A 143 4.92 -2.48 12.19
CA ASN A 143 3.67 -3.17 11.94
C ASN A 143 3.21 -3.03 10.48
N SER A 144 2.17 -3.79 10.13
CA SER A 144 1.56 -3.84 8.79
C SER A 144 1.13 -2.45 8.27
N ARG A 145 0.78 -1.52 9.19
CA ARG A 145 0.44 -0.10 8.91
C ARG A 145 1.57 0.73 8.30
N ASP A 146 2.83 0.36 8.49
CA ASP A 146 3.97 1.11 7.95
C ASP A 146 4.17 0.89 6.43
N PHE A 147 3.53 -0.13 5.84
CA PHE A 147 3.70 -0.51 4.43
C PHE A 147 2.71 0.14 3.46
N ILE A 148 1.66 0.78 3.98
CA ILE A 148 0.61 1.43 3.18
C ILE A 148 0.29 2.81 3.75
N ASN A 149 0.10 3.78 2.85
CA ASN A 149 -0.41 5.10 3.22
C ASN A 149 -1.94 5.06 3.12
N ILE A 150 -2.62 4.82 4.24
CA ILE A 150 -4.09 4.87 4.27
C ILE A 150 -4.57 6.24 4.67
N GLN A 151 -5.79 6.53 4.25
CA GLN A 151 -6.49 7.73 4.68
C GLN A 151 -7.42 7.41 5.86
N ALA A 152 -8.06 6.24 5.86
CA ALA A 152 -8.84 5.75 6.99
C ALA A 152 -9.00 4.23 6.96
N LEU A 153 -9.06 3.60 8.13
CA LEU A 153 -9.61 2.26 8.33
C LEU A 153 -10.88 2.44 9.17
N ASN A 154 -12.03 2.13 8.57
CA ASN A 154 -13.32 2.14 9.25
C ASN A 154 -13.68 0.71 9.62
N ILE A 155 -13.96 0.49 10.91
CA ILE A 155 -14.37 -0.78 11.47
C ILE A 155 -15.80 -0.59 11.98
N ALA A 156 -16.77 -1.27 11.37
CA ALA A 156 -18.18 -1.17 11.75
C ALA A 156 -18.74 -2.55 12.06
N ALA A 157 -19.36 -2.73 13.23
CA ALA A 157 -20.20 -3.91 13.47
C ALA A 157 -21.50 -3.75 12.69
N ARG A 158 -21.87 -4.78 11.92
CA ARG A 158 -23.12 -4.85 11.17
C ARG A 158 -23.75 -6.24 11.36
N ASP A 159 -25.07 -6.36 11.29
CA ASP A 159 -25.73 -7.65 11.13
C ASP A 159 -25.90 -8.02 9.65
N SER A 160 -26.51 -9.18 9.41
CA SER A 160 -26.86 -9.66 8.06
C SER A 160 -27.87 -8.75 7.31
N ASN A 161 -28.43 -7.73 7.97
CA ASN A 161 -29.37 -6.74 7.42
C ASN A 161 -28.79 -5.31 7.35
N GLY A 162 -27.53 -5.09 7.75
CA GLY A 162 -26.84 -3.80 7.74
C GLY A 162 -27.00 -2.93 8.99
N ASP A 163 -27.68 -3.42 10.04
CA ASP A 163 -27.92 -2.72 11.31
C ASP A 163 -26.81 -2.99 12.34
N THR A 164 -26.57 -2.09 13.30
CA THR A 164 -25.43 -2.21 14.24
C THR A 164 -25.67 -3.28 15.30
N VAL A 165 -25.25 -4.52 15.04
CA VAL A 165 -25.39 -5.65 15.98
C VAL A 165 -24.15 -6.57 15.97
N ASN A 166 -23.96 -7.31 17.07
CA ASN A 166 -22.76 -8.07 17.45
C ASN A 166 -22.47 -9.36 16.64
N ASP A 167 -23.06 -9.55 15.46
CA ASP A 167 -23.01 -10.84 14.73
C ASP A 167 -22.03 -10.84 13.54
N SER A 168 -21.77 -9.68 12.92
CA SER A 168 -20.71 -9.56 11.93
C SER A 168 -19.96 -8.23 12.01
N LEU A 169 -18.73 -8.22 11.52
CA LEU A 169 -17.86 -7.05 11.49
C LEU A 169 -17.48 -6.75 10.04
N ASP A 170 -17.89 -5.58 9.56
CA ASP A 170 -17.47 -5.07 8.26
C ASP A 170 -16.23 -4.20 8.44
N LEU A 171 -15.14 -4.68 7.89
CA LEU A 171 -13.89 -3.96 7.76
C LEU A 171 -13.88 -3.23 6.43
N THR A 172 -13.74 -1.90 6.46
CA THR A 172 -13.56 -1.10 5.25
C THR A 172 -12.25 -0.31 5.35
N LEU A 173 -11.27 -0.66 4.53
CA LEU A 173 -10.03 0.10 4.38
C LEU A 173 -10.14 1.04 3.20
N SER A 174 -9.79 2.32 3.36
CA SER A 174 -9.69 3.28 2.26
C SER A 174 -8.27 3.86 2.13
N TRP A 175 -7.79 3.93 0.90
CA TRP A 175 -6.48 4.51 0.56
C TRP A 175 -6.54 5.30 -0.73
N ARG A 176 -5.61 6.25 -0.87
CA ARG A 176 -5.51 7.07 -2.08
C ARG A 176 -4.74 6.34 -3.16
N GLY A 177 -5.34 6.18 -4.34
CA GLY A 177 -4.61 5.81 -5.55
C GLY A 177 -3.68 6.95 -6.01
N LYS A 178 -2.58 6.63 -6.71
CA LYS A 178 -1.64 7.68 -7.18
C LYS A 178 -2.10 8.35 -8.49
N GLY A 179 -3.10 7.79 -9.18
CA GLY A 179 -3.58 8.25 -10.48
C GLY A 179 -4.39 9.56 -10.53
N GLY A 180 -4.81 10.10 -9.38
CA GLY A 180 -5.86 11.13 -9.31
C GLY A 180 -5.45 12.56 -8.86
N GLN A 181 -4.21 13.00 -9.06
CA GLN A 181 -3.75 14.26 -8.43
C GLN A 181 -4.41 15.57 -8.94
N ASN A 182 -5.35 15.53 -9.90
CA ASN A 182 -5.87 16.74 -10.56
C ASN A 182 -7.41 16.94 -10.47
N ALA A 183 -8.06 16.55 -9.37
CA ALA A 183 -9.41 17.01 -9.12
C ALA A 183 -9.64 17.32 -7.64
N ALA A 184 -9.99 18.57 -7.37
CA ALA A 184 -10.51 19.05 -6.09
C ALA A 184 -11.94 18.52 -5.82
N ASN A 185 -12.20 17.23 -6.07
CA ASN A 185 -13.46 16.55 -5.79
C ASN A 185 -13.17 15.10 -5.38
N SER A 186 -13.39 14.83 -4.10
CA SER A 186 -12.65 13.87 -3.28
C SER A 186 -13.26 12.48 -3.12
N ASP A 187 -14.10 12.01 -4.06
CA ASP A 187 -14.76 10.69 -3.92
C ASP A 187 -14.34 9.64 -4.97
N GLY A 188 -13.77 10.04 -6.12
CA GLY A 188 -13.40 9.09 -7.20
C GLY A 188 -12.02 8.43 -7.08
N ASP A 189 -11.12 9.01 -6.29
CA ASP A 189 -9.71 8.56 -6.17
C ASP A 189 -9.43 7.72 -4.93
N ASN A 190 -10.45 7.57 -4.07
CA ASN A 190 -10.33 6.80 -2.85
C ASN A 190 -10.69 5.35 -3.17
N GLN A 191 -9.66 4.50 -3.24
CA GLN A 191 -9.84 3.07 -3.42
C GLN A 191 -10.22 2.46 -2.06
N SER A 192 -11.09 1.46 -2.08
CA SER A 192 -11.48 0.76 -0.88
C SER A 192 -11.41 -0.74 -1.04
N ALA A 193 -11.15 -1.42 0.08
CA ALA A 193 -11.23 -2.86 0.22
C ALA A 193 -12.16 -3.13 1.40
N GLN A 194 -13.07 -4.08 1.20
CA GLN A 194 -14.06 -4.46 2.20
C GLN A 194 -13.95 -5.94 2.49
N MET A 195 -14.10 -6.29 3.76
CA MET A 195 -14.12 -7.67 4.24
C MET A 195 -15.13 -7.79 5.38
N THR A 196 -16.06 -8.72 5.24
CA THR A 196 -17.00 -9.06 6.30
C THR A 196 -16.48 -10.26 7.06
N ILE A 197 -16.40 -10.13 8.38
CA ILE A 197 -16.00 -11.17 9.31
C ILE A 197 -17.23 -11.61 10.09
N ARG A 198 -17.36 -12.91 10.32
CA ARG A 198 -18.35 -13.50 11.22
C ARG A 198 -17.61 -14.32 12.27
N LYS A 199 -18.07 -14.23 13.51
CA LYS A 199 -17.51 -14.98 14.63
C LYS A 199 -18.44 -16.11 15.05
#